data_AF-A0AAX4KQ14-F1
#
_entry.id   AF-A0AAX4KQ14-F1
#
_cell.length_a   1.000
_cell.length_b   1.000
_cell.length_c   1.000
_cell.angle_alpha   90.00
_cell.angle_beta   90.00
_cell.angle_gamma   90.00
#
_symmetry.space_group_name_H-M   'P 1'
#
loop_
_entity.id
_entity.type
_entity.pdbx_description
1 polymer ?
#
loop_
_entity_poly.entity_id
_entity_poly.type
_entity_poly.pdbx_seq_one_letter_code
_entity_poly.pdbx_strand_id
1 'polypeptide(L)'
;MHPATLFVLTLVLPLAGQVYGKEVNRATDGIGSGTGEAITTLFFRYHTITSLTRSLIRSECHADIAVALKHSCKQGLDGGESGLTEMRKRDIAISFTICSMQSALQHIPVECSSWNPANYNGGTDESDQMYPGTNGGSSDMEHLQEEQTSCLGALHRSPQEWSAYNAFLSDSTQLCHVLEARKQADIAHSRYVNATMEKIAFLNLMKKREIVQLSRERKLEVELDERSRDLREASSYVMSAQKKLQNDIELSLELRQSLRSAFHKLESERIGIWDSFERDVKDRLFDADARYEAMLFDLKNVWEAEAWITHYNGFVLPIP
;
A
#
# COMPACT_ATOMS: atom_id res chain seq x y z
N MET A 1 -12.86 -32.13 -9.46
CA MET A 1 -11.89 -31.05 -9.74
C MET A 1 -10.76 -31.18 -8.73
N HIS A 2 -9.53 -31.29 -9.21
CA HIS A 2 -8.36 -31.81 -8.49
C HIS A 2 -7.75 -30.85 -7.45
N PRO A 3 -7.12 -31.38 -6.38
CA PRO A 3 -6.42 -30.61 -5.36
C PRO A 3 -4.95 -30.41 -5.78
N ALA A 4 -4.63 -29.32 -6.46
CA ALA A 4 -3.25 -29.02 -6.87
C ALA A 4 -2.86 -27.54 -6.84
N THR A 5 -3.63 -26.67 -6.16
CA THR A 5 -3.39 -25.21 -6.16
C THR A 5 -3.17 -24.58 -4.79
N LEU A 6 -2.92 -25.38 -3.74
CA LEU A 6 -2.69 -24.89 -2.38
C LEU A 6 -1.27 -25.21 -1.84
N PHE A 7 -0.23 -24.92 -2.62
CA PHE A 7 1.15 -25.16 -2.15
C PHE A 7 2.21 -24.11 -2.53
N VAL A 8 1.83 -22.86 -2.87
CA VAL A 8 2.82 -21.83 -3.29
C VAL A 8 2.83 -20.57 -2.40
N LEU A 9 2.26 -20.59 -1.20
CA LEU A 9 2.26 -19.40 -0.30
C LEU A 9 2.82 -19.62 1.11
N THR A 10 3.76 -20.55 1.29
CA THR A 10 4.39 -20.83 2.60
C THR A 10 5.90 -20.54 2.68
N LEU A 11 6.49 -19.80 1.74
CA LEU A 11 7.95 -19.56 1.73
C LEU A 11 8.42 -18.10 1.72
N VAL A 12 7.61 -17.15 2.18
CA VAL A 12 8.12 -15.81 2.52
C VAL A 12 7.40 -15.28 3.75
N LEU A 13 7.95 -15.54 4.94
CA LEU A 13 7.90 -14.70 6.15
C LEU A 13 8.34 -15.51 7.38
N PRO A 14 9.41 -15.10 8.06
CA PRO A 14 9.45 -15.22 9.50
C PRO A 14 9.48 -13.83 10.14
N LEU A 15 8.81 -13.75 11.30
CA LEU A 15 8.90 -12.71 12.33
C LEU A 15 8.01 -11.47 12.18
N ALA A 16 6.70 -11.68 12.32
CA ALA A 16 5.85 -10.74 13.04
C ALA A 16 5.43 -11.40 14.36
N GLY A 17 6.10 -11.02 15.45
CA GLY A 17 5.67 -11.37 16.80
C GLY A 17 4.35 -10.67 17.12
N GLN A 18 3.33 -11.46 17.43
CA GLN A 18 2.11 -11.00 18.10
C GLN A 18 2.44 -10.58 19.53
N VAL A 19 2.16 -9.33 19.88
CA VAL A 19 1.89 -8.95 21.28
C VAL A 19 0.48 -8.38 21.30
N TYR A 20 -0.45 -9.21 21.77
CA TYR A 20 -1.80 -8.81 22.13
C TYR A 20 -1.74 -8.01 23.43
N GLY A 21 -2.32 -6.81 23.42
CA GLY A 21 -2.42 -5.97 24.61
C GLY A 21 -3.38 -6.53 25.64
N LYS A 22 -2.98 -6.47 26.91
CA LYS A 22 -3.88 -6.41 28.07
C LYS A 22 -3.29 -5.46 29.12
N GLU A 23 -4.19 -4.73 29.74
CA GLU A 23 -4.03 -3.48 30.49
C GLU A 23 -3.08 -3.46 31.69
N VAL A 24 -2.51 -2.26 31.89
CA VAL A 24 -2.33 -1.51 33.14
C VAL A 24 -2.00 -2.31 34.41
N ASN A 25 -0.74 -2.23 34.84
CA ASN A 25 -0.40 -1.83 36.19
C ASN A 25 1.01 -1.22 36.29
N ARG A 26 1.08 -0.21 37.15
CA ARG A 26 2.22 0.65 37.48
C ARG A 26 3.03 -0.02 38.60
N ALA A 27 4.33 -0.23 38.42
CA ALA A 27 5.40 -0.12 39.43
C ALA A 27 6.70 -0.81 38.95
N THR A 28 7.77 -0.01 38.97
CA THR A 28 9.16 -0.32 39.41
C THR A 28 9.86 -1.63 39.00
N ASP A 29 11.08 -1.41 38.50
CA ASP A 29 12.29 -2.23 38.65
C ASP A 29 12.47 -3.55 37.87
N GLY A 30 13.70 -3.73 37.38
CA GLY A 30 14.23 -4.92 36.71
C GLY A 30 14.40 -4.70 35.20
N ILE A 31 15.56 -4.24 34.68
CA ILE A 31 16.84 -4.96 34.59
C ILE A 31 16.66 -6.45 34.23
N GLY A 32 16.93 -6.75 32.96
CA GLY A 32 17.04 -8.10 32.39
C GLY A 32 17.36 -7.97 30.90
N SER A 33 18.62 -7.73 30.54
CA SER A 33 19.62 -8.76 30.27
C SER A 33 19.38 -9.45 28.93
N GLY A 34 20.12 -8.98 27.92
CA GLY A 34 20.11 -9.55 26.57
C GLY A 34 20.88 -8.68 25.59
N THR A 35 22.19 -8.48 25.83
CA THR A 35 23.28 -8.06 24.90
C THR A 35 24.48 -7.52 25.72
N GLY A 36 25.02 -8.34 26.63
CA GLY A 36 26.04 -7.92 27.61
C GLY A 36 27.49 -7.88 27.13
N GLU A 37 27.83 -8.36 25.94
CA GLU A 37 29.24 -8.45 25.51
C GLU A 37 29.68 -7.33 24.54
N ALA A 38 28.76 -6.77 23.75
CA ALA A 38 29.10 -5.69 22.80
C ALA A 38 29.02 -4.28 23.43
N ILE A 39 28.15 -4.07 24.42
CA ILE A 39 27.95 -2.75 25.03
C ILE A 39 29.04 -2.45 26.06
N THR A 40 29.50 -3.47 26.79
CA THR A 40 30.54 -3.34 27.81
C THR A 40 31.91 -3.05 27.19
N THR A 41 32.21 -3.64 26.02
CA THR A 41 33.43 -3.34 25.26
C THR A 41 33.43 -1.92 24.67
N LEU A 42 32.28 -1.37 24.31
CA LEU A 42 32.15 0.02 23.84
C LEU A 42 32.34 1.05 24.98
N PHE A 43 31.80 0.79 26.18
CA PHE A 43 31.95 1.69 27.33
C PHE A 43 33.39 1.75 27.86
N PHE A 44 34.09 0.62 27.96
CA PHE A 44 35.51 0.60 28.37
C PHE A 44 36.42 1.30 27.33
N ARG A 45 36.08 1.22 26.04
CA ARG A 45 36.82 1.90 24.97
C ARG A 45 36.57 3.40 24.99
N TYR A 46 35.33 3.87 25.21
CA TYR A 46 35.03 5.30 25.28
C TYR A 46 35.72 6.00 26.46
N HIS A 47 35.84 5.32 27.60
CA HIS A 47 36.42 5.91 28.81
C HIS A 47 37.95 6.04 28.75
N THR A 48 38.63 5.10 28.09
CA THR A 48 40.08 5.15 27.82
C THR A 48 40.41 6.16 26.72
N ILE A 49 39.55 6.28 25.71
CA ILE A 49 39.68 7.31 24.65
C ILE A 49 39.61 8.72 25.24
N THR A 50 38.70 8.97 26.19
CA THR A 50 38.55 10.28 26.84
C THR A 50 39.69 10.62 27.79
N SER A 51 40.35 9.64 28.43
CA SER A 51 41.52 9.92 29.29
C SER A 51 42.79 10.19 28.47
N LEU A 52 43.03 9.44 27.39
CA LEU A 52 44.18 9.62 26.51
C LEU A 52 44.11 10.98 25.77
N THR A 53 42.95 11.31 25.21
CA THR A 53 42.74 12.61 24.55
C THR A 53 42.78 13.78 25.54
N ARG A 54 42.32 13.61 26.78
CA ARG A 54 42.39 14.68 27.79
C ARG A 54 43.80 14.95 28.31
N SER A 55 44.65 13.92 28.36
CA SER A 55 46.06 14.07 28.74
C SER A 55 46.88 14.79 27.65
N LEU A 56 46.49 14.62 26.39
CA LEU A 56 47.19 15.14 25.21
C LEU A 56 46.64 16.49 24.70
N ILE A 57 45.58 17.04 25.30
CA ILE A 57 45.03 18.38 25.00
C ILE A 57 45.17 19.26 26.26
N ARG A 58 46.37 19.32 26.84
CA ARG A 58 46.66 20.12 28.03
C ARG A 58 46.99 21.57 27.73
N SER A 59 47.46 21.88 26.52
CA SER A 59 47.70 23.24 26.04
C SER A 59 47.25 23.37 24.58
N GLU A 60 46.98 24.60 24.14
CA GLU A 60 46.57 24.91 22.76
C GLU A 60 47.57 24.32 21.74
N CYS A 61 48.87 24.44 22.02
CA CYS A 61 49.96 23.83 21.25
C CYS A 61 49.78 22.31 21.01
N HIS A 62 49.42 21.55 22.05
CA HIS A 62 49.20 20.11 21.91
C HIS A 62 47.89 19.80 21.18
N ALA A 63 46.86 20.65 21.34
CA ALA A 63 45.59 20.50 20.65
C ALA A 63 45.76 20.63 19.13
N ASP A 64 46.55 21.60 18.68
CA ASP A 64 46.82 21.85 17.26
C ASP A 64 47.55 20.67 16.61
N ILE A 65 48.56 20.12 17.30
CA ILE A 65 49.27 18.93 16.84
C ILE A 65 48.31 17.72 16.78
N ALA A 66 47.43 17.55 17.78
CA ALA A 66 46.46 16.46 17.80
C ALA A 66 45.43 16.57 16.65
N VAL A 67 45.05 17.79 16.26
CA VAL A 67 44.23 18.03 15.06
C VAL A 67 45.01 17.62 13.81
N ALA A 68 46.25 18.07 13.62
CA ALA A 68 47.06 17.70 12.45
C ALA A 68 47.33 16.18 12.36
N LEU A 69 47.51 15.52 13.51
CA LEU A 69 47.62 14.07 13.62
C LEU A 69 46.35 13.38 13.09
N LYS A 70 45.15 13.87 13.41
CA LYS A 70 43.88 13.31 12.93
C LYS A 70 43.80 13.23 11.40
N HIS A 71 44.34 14.23 10.70
CA HIS A 71 44.38 14.24 9.23
C HIS A 71 45.50 13.36 8.66
N SER A 72 46.62 13.25 9.38
CA SER A 72 47.81 12.47 8.99
C SER A 72 47.64 10.96 9.20
N CYS A 73 46.73 10.56 10.08
CA CYS A 73 46.30 9.18 10.33
C CYS A 73 45.46 8.62 9.17
N LYS A 74 45.98 8.64 7.95
CA LYS A 74 45.32 8.03 6.79
C LYS A 74 45.29 6.51 6.95
N GLN A 75 44.15 5.92 6.61
CA GLN A 75 44.01 4.51 6.28
C GLN A 75 44.88 4.24 5.05
N GLY A 76 45.77 3.25 5.11
CA GLY A 76 46.45 2.74 3.93
C GLY A 76 45.41 2.34 2.89
N LEU A 77 45.22 3.17 1.87
CA LEU A 77 44.66 2.72 0.62
C LEU A 77 45.72 1.80 0.02
N ASP A 78 45.33 0.54 -0.19
CA ASP A 78 46.12 -0.54 -0.78
C ASP A 78 47.14 -1.25 0.14
N GLY A 79 46.62 -2.12 1.00
CA GLY A 79 47.24 -3.42 1.31
C GLY A 79 48.51 -3.46 2.17
N GLY A 80 49.09 -2.33 2.56
CA GLY A 80 50.29 -2.29 3.41
C GLY A 80 50.18 -1.23 4.50
N GLU A 81 50.11 -1.69 5.75
CA GLU A 81 50.26 -0.93 7.00
C GLU A 81 49.22 0.18 7.28
N SER A 82 48.22 -0.14 8.10
CA SER A 82 47.39 0.86 8.78
C SER A 82 48.21 1.59 9.85
N GLY A 83 48.55 2.86 9.63
CA GLY A 83 49.22 3.69 10.64
C GLY A 83 49.94 4.90 10.07
N LEU A 84 50.54 5.69 10.96
CA LEU A 84 51.49 6.73 10.58
C LEU A 84 52.78 6.10 10.05
N THR A 85 53.44 6.75 9.09
CA THR A 85 54.80 6.37 8.68
C THR A 85 55.78 6.64 9.83
N GLU A 86 56.86 5.87 9.93
CA GLU A 86 57.88 6.05 10.99
C GLU A 86 58.43 7.48 11.04
N MET A 87 58.72 8.08 9.89
CA MET A 87 59.17 9.47 9.80
C MET A 87 58.15 10.43 10.41
N ARG A 88 56.86 10.24 10.09
CA ARG A 88 55.79 11.10 10.59
C ARG A 88 55.53 10.92 12.08
N LYS A 89 55.69 9.69 12.62
CA LYS A 89 55.62 9.45 14.06
C LYS A 89 56.66 10.29 14.80
N ARG A 90 57.89 10.31 14.29
CA ARG A 90 59.01 11.09 14.86
C ARG A 90 58.73 12.58 14.80
N ASP A 91 58.25 13.10 13.67
CA ASP A 91 57.92 14.52 13.54
C ASP A 91 56.87 14.99 14.55
N ILE A 92 55.82 14.18 14.72
CA ILE A 92 54.74 14.45 15.67
C ILE A 92 55.26 14.38 17.11
N ALA A 93 56.08 13.38 17.42
CA ALA A 93 56.68 13.24 18.74
C ALA A 93 57.64 14.39 19.07
N ILE A 94 58.45 14.85 18.10
CA ILE A 94 59.30 16.05 18.23
C ILE A 94 58.42 17.27 18.51
N SER A 95 57.36 17.47 17.74
CA SER A 95 56.45 18.62 17.89
C SER A 95 55.79 18.64 19.28
N PHE A 96 55.31 17.49 19.76
CA PHE A 96 54.76 17.38 21.12
C PHE A 96 55.81 17.64 22.20
N THR A 97 57.04 17.16 22.00
CA THR A 97 58.15 17.42 22.92
C THR A 97 58.45 18.92 22.98
N ILE A 98 58.50 19.61 21.85
CA ILE A 98 58.70 21.06 21.78
C ILE A 98 57.56 21.81 22.48
N CYS A 99 56.29 21.41 22.26
CA CYS A 99 55.16 21.99 23.00
C CYS A 99 55.30 21.82 24.51
N SER A 100 55.78 20.65 24.96
CA SER A 100 56.04 20.39 26.38
C SER A 100 57.16 21.28 26.92
N MET A 101 58.25 21.45 26.17
CA MET A 101 59.37 22.35 26.53
C MET A 101 58.91 23.80 26.62
N GLN A 102 58.13 24.27 25.63
CA GLN A 102 57.53 25.62 25.63
C GLN A 102 56.62 25.84 26.83
N SER A 103 55.76 24.86 27.13
CA SER A 103 54.85 24.92 28.29
C SER A 103 55.62 24.95 29.62
N ALA A 104 56.82 24.36 29.65
CA ALA A 104 57.75 24.39 30.79
C ALA A 104 58.70 25.60 30.78
N LEU A 105 58.57 26.53 29.83
CA LEU A 105 59.45 27.69 29.64
C LEU A 105 60.93 27.31 29.42
N GLN A 106 61.19 26.13 28.84
CA GLN A 106 62.53 25.66 28.48
C GLN A 106 62.95 26.19 27.11
N HIS A 107 64.25 26.40 26.92
CA HIS A 107 64.79 26.80 25.61
C HIS A 107 64.70 25.63 24.63
N ILE A 108 64.07 25.85 23.48
CA ILE A 108 64.00 24.88 22.38
C ILE A 108 65.33 24.85 21.60
N PRO A 109 65.95 23.70 21.37
CA PRO A 109 67.15 23.61 20.55
C PRO A 109 66.93 24.22 19.16
N VAL A 110 67.92 24.96 18.66
CA VAL A 110 67.82 25.63 17.35
C VAL A 110 67.69 24.63 16.20
N GLU A 111 68.27 23.45 16.39
CA GLU A 111 68.20 22.30 15.49
C GLU A 111 66.76 21.77 15.33
N CYS A 112 65.87 22.05 16.29
CA CYS A 112 64.48 21.61 16.29
C CYS A 112 63.49 22.68 15.83
N SER A 113 63.97 23.82 15.34
CA SER A 113 63.13 24.98 14.99
C SER A 113 62.10 24.69 13.88
N SER A 114 62.37 23.75 12.97
CA SER A 114 61.46 23.31 11.90
C SER A 114 60.16 22.66 12.42
N TRP A 115 60.19 22.08 13.63
CA TRP A 115 59.04 21.44 14.28
C TRP A 115 58.38 22.32 15.33
N ASN A 116 58.78 23.59 15.46
CA ASN A 116 58.17 24.51 16.39
C ASN A 116 56.78 24.95 15.88
N PRO A 117 55.68 24.61 16.56
CA PRO A 117 54.32 24.97 16.13
C PRO A 117 54.09 26.49 16.09
N ALA A 118 54.84 27.28 16.87
CA ALA A 118 54.73 28.74 16.85
C ALA A 118 55.25 29.37 15.54
N ASN A 119 56.05 28.64 14.76
CA ASN A 119 56.54 29.09 13.45
C ASN A 119 55.52 28.83 12.33
N TYR A 120 54.50 28.01 12.58
CA TYR A 120 53.42 27.75 11.65
C TYR A 120 52.36 28.84 11.81
N ASN A 121 52.55 29.96 11.11
CA ASN A 121 51.48 30.96 10.98
C ASN A 121 50.27 30.29 10.33
N GLY A 122 49.16 30.21 11.07
CA GLY A 122 47.92 29.53 10.69
C GLY A 122 47.34 30.00 9.35
N GLY A 123 47.86 29.43 8.26
CA GLY A 123 47.20 29.42 6.97
C GLY A 123 45.94 28.56 7.10
N THR A 124 44.80 29.15 6.79
CA THR A 124 43.44 28.62 6.92
C THR A 124 43.13 27.39 6.05
N ASP A 125 44.11 26.79 5.39
CA ASP A 125 43.91 25.60 4.57
C ASP A 125 44.22 24.34 5.37
N GLU A 126 43.13 23.69 5.77
CA GLU A 126 42.97 22.57 6.71
C GLU A 126 43.62 21.24 6.28
N SER A 127 44.61 21.26 5.39
CA SER A 127 45.23 20.04 4.87
C SER A 127 46.66 20.27 4.41
N ASP A 128 47.59 19.55 5.05
CA ASP A 128 48.94 19.20 4.58
C ASP A 128 50.15 20.10 4.90
N GLN A 129 50.02 21.29 5.50
CA GLN A 129 51.18 22.18 5.72
C GLN A 129 51.84 22.18 7.11
N MET A 130 51.40 21.36 8.07
CA MET A 130 51.96 21.44 9.44
C MET A 130 53.35 20.79 9.61
N TYR A 131 53.91 20.17 8.57
CA TYR A 131 55.20 19.48 8.69
C TYR A 131 56.03 19.67 7.42
N PRO A 132 57.35 19.79 7.58
CA PRO A 132 58.23 20.00 6.45
C PRO A 132 58.30 18.70 5.62
N GLY A 133 57.92 18.75 4.33
CA GLY A 133 58.14 17.64 3.38
C GLY A 133 56.94 17.05 2.64
N THR A 134 55.73 17.60 2.74
CA THR A 134 54.55 17.00 2.09
C THR A 134 54.47 17.17 0.56
N ASN A 135 55.28 18.06 -0.06
CA ASN A 135 55.13 18.41 -1.49
C ASN A 135 56.44 18.38 -2.33
N GLY A 136 57.54 17.85 -1.82
CA GLY A 136 58.88 17.93 -2.46
C GLY A 136 59.41 16.59 -2.96
N GLY A 137 60.13 16.59 -4.08
CA GLY A 137 60.66 15.37 -4.71
C GLY A 137 61.67 14.59 -3.87
N SER A 138 62.14 13.45 -4.39
CA SER A 138 63.04 12.50 -3.70
C SER A 138 64.29 13.11 -3.05
N SER A 139 64.75 14.29 -3.48
CA SER A 139 65.89 15.01 -2.89
C SER A 139 65.58 15.64 -1.53
N ASP A 140 64.32 15.96 -1.27
CA ASP A 140 63.94 16.75 -0.10
C ASP A 140 63.80 15.87 1.15
N MET A 141 63.54 14.57 0.95
CA MET A 141 63.39 13.58 2.03
C MET A 141 64.70 13.30 2.78
N GLU A 142 65.84 13.26 2.08
CA GLU A 142 67.14 13.02 2.71
C GLU A 142 67.53 14.20 3.63
N HIS A 143 67.32 15.43 3.16
CA HIS A 143 67.59 16.63 3.95
C HIS A 143 66.70 16.73 5.21
N LEU A 144 65.42 16.37 5.09
CA LEU A 144 64.50 16.34 6.22
C LEU A 144 64.90 15.28 7.26
N GLN A 145 65.39 14.13 6.81
CA GLN A 145 65.87 13.09 7.71
C GLN A 145 67.16 13.51 8.43
N GLU A 146 68.04 14.26 7.77
CA GLU A 146 69.22 14.86 8.40
C GLU A 146 68.85 15.90 9.46
N GLU A 147 67.94 16.83 9.14
CA GLU A 147 67.42 17.81 10.11
C GLU A 147 66.77 17.10 11.31
N GLN A 148 65.97 16.07 11.04
CA GLN A 148 65.30 15.29 12.09
C GLN A 148 66.34 14.60 12.98
N THR A 149 67.40 14.04 12.40
CA THR A 149 68.48 13.39 13.14
C THR A 149 69.25 14.40 13.99
N SER A 150 69.48 15.60 13.47
CA SER A 150 70.12 16.72 14.19
C SER A 150 69.29 17.15 15.41
N CYS A 151 67.98 17.37 15.22
CA CYS A 151 67.06 17.70 16.30
C CYS A 151 66.99 16.59 17.36
N LEU A 152 66.86 15.32 16.94
CA LEU A 152 66.85 14.18 17.86
C LEU A 152 68.16 14.07 18.63
N GLY A 153 69.30 14.36 17.98
CA GLY A 153 70.61 14.44 18.63
C GLY A 153 70.67 15.52 19.71
N ALA A 154 70.00 16.66 19.50
CA ALA A 154 69.89 17.72 20.49
C ALA A 154 68.98 17.29 21.67
N LEU A 155 67.80 16.73 21.40
CA LEU A 155 66.89 16.22 22.44
C LEU A 155 67.52 15.12 23.30
N HIS A 156 68.36 14.27 22.69
CA HIS A 156 69.07 13.19 23.41
C HIS A 156 70.11 13.72 24.42
N ARG A 157 70.53 14.99 24.32
CA ARG A 157 71.44 15.60 25.31
C ARG A 157 70.78 15.83 26.67
N SER A 158 69.44 15.88 26.71
CA SER A 158 68.63 16.12 27.91
C SER A 158 67.81 14.87 28.24
N PRO A 159 68.12 14.15 29.36
CA PRO A 159 67.39 12.95 29.73
C PRO A 159 65.88 13.16 29.90
N GLN A 160 65.48 14.35 30.36
CA GLN A 160 64.09 14.72 30.54
C GLN A 160 63.37 14.85 29.19
N GLU A 161 63.95 15.57 28.23
CA GLU A 161 63.38 15.77 26.88
C GLU A 161 63.35 14.45 26.10
N TRP A 162 64.41 13.65 26.20
CA TRP A 162 64.46 12.33 25.58
C TRP A 162 63.37 11.39 26.12
N SER A 163 63.11 11.44 27.43
CA SER A 163 62.02 10.66 28.03
C SER A 163 60.65 11.11 27.54
N ALA A 164 60.43 12.43 27.42
CA ALA A 164 59.18 13.00 26.91
C ALA A 164 58.98 12.63 25.43
N TYR A 165 60.02 12.72 24.61
CA TYR A 165 59.99 12.32 23.21
C TYR A 165 59.59 10.84 23.05
N ASN A 166 60.20 9.93 23.81
CA ASN A 166 59.86 8.51 23.72
C ASN A 166 58.41 8.22 24.16
N ALA A 167 57.91 8.92 25.18
CA ALA A 167 56.52 8.83 25.59
C ALA A 167 55.57 9.32 24.50
N PHE A 168 55.85 10.48 23.88
CA PHE A 168 55.04 10.99 22.77
C PHE A 168 55.16 10.14 21.51
N LEU A 169 56.30 9.49 21.27
CA LEU A 169 56.48 8.56 20.18
C LEU A 169 55.56 7.34 20.33
N SER A 170 55.50 6.74 21.51
CA SER A 170 54.54 5.65 21.78
C SER A 170 53.09 6.14 21.73
N ASP A 171 52.81 7.29 22.33
CA ASP A 171 51.45 7.83 22.44
C ASP A 171 50.89 8.26 21.08
N SER A 172 51.74 8.77 20.17
CA SER A 172 51.32 9.20 18.82
C SER A 172 50.67 8.07 18.03
N THR A 173 51.20 6.85 18.13
CA THR A 173 50.65 5.67 17.46
C THR A 173 49.31 5.25 18.06
N GLN A 174 49.19 5.25 19.39
CA GLN A 174 47.96 4.91 20.09
C GLN A 174 46.87 5.95 19.83
N LEU A 175 47.23 7.23 19.87
CA LEU A 175 46.33 8.34 19.58
C LEU A 175 45.84 8.26 18.13
N CYS A 176 46.69 7.86 17.19
CA CYS A 176 46.30 7.65 15.80
C CYS A 176 45.19 6.60 15.64
N HIS A 177 45.39 5.41 16.22
CA HIS A 177 44.38 4.35 16.19
C HIS A 177 43.06 4.77 16.86
N VAL A 178 43.14 5.54 17.94
CA VAL A 178 41.96 6.07 18.63
C VAL A 178 41.21 7.08 17.79
N LEU A 179 41.91 8.05 17.19
CA LEU A 179 41.33 9.08 16.33
C LEU A 179 40.72 8.46 15.07
N GLU A 180 41.38 7.45 14.50
CA GLU A 180 40.87 6.69 13.38
C GLU A 180 39.61 5.91 13.75
N ALA A 181 39.61 5.18 14.86
CA ALA A 181 38.44 4.44 15.33
C ALA A 181 37.26 5.37 15.59
N ARG A 182 37.51 6.57 16.15
CA ARG A 182 36.48 7.59 16.35
C ARG A 182 35.94 8.11 15.02
N LYS A 183 36.82 8.44 14.07
CA LYS A 183 36.43 8.88 12.72
C LYS A 183 35.59 7.80 12.02
N GLN A 184 35.99 6.53 12.09
CA GLN A 184 35.22 5.41 11.54
C GLN A 184 33.84 5.29 12.22
N ALA A 185 33.77 5.45 13.54
CA ALA A 185 32.51 5.42 14.28
C ALA A 185 31.58 6.58 13.87
N ASP A 186 32.11 7.79 13.70
CA ASP A 186 31.35 8.96 13.24
C ASP A 186 30.84 8.75 11.81
N ILE A 187 31.67 8.21 10.91
CA ILE A 187 31.27 7.85 9.53
C ILE A 187 30.18 6.79 9.57
N ALA A 188 30.34 5.72 10.35
CA ALA A 188 29.33 4.67 10.47
C ALA A 188 28.02 5.25 11.00
N HIS A 189 28.06 6.05 12.06
CA HIS A 189 26.89 6.72 12.62
C HIS A 189 26.19 7.61 11.58
N SER A 190 26.93 8.43 10.84
CA SER A 190 26.36 9.27 9.77
C SER A 190 25.68 8.44 8.68
N ARG A 191 26.30 7.30 8.28
CA ARG A 191 25.71 6.37 7.30
C ARG A 191 24.42 5.73 7.84
N TYR A 192 24.40 5.34 9.12
CA TYR A 192 23.19 4.80 9.76
C TYR A 192 22.08 5.84 9.86
N VAL A 193 22.38 7.08 10.22
CA VAL A 193 21.38 8.16 10.24
C VAL A 193 20.83 8.42 8.83
N ASN A 194 21.69 8.53 7.82
CA ASN A 194 21.25 8.75 6.44
C ASN A 194 20.37 7.58 5.94
N ALA A 195 20.78 6.34 6.18
CA ALA A 195 19.99 5.16 5.79
C ALA A 195 18.64 5.07 6.52
N THR A 196 18.60 5.44 7.82
CA THR A 196 17.34 5.44 8.58
C THR A 196 16.39 6.55 8.12
N MET A 197 16.90 7.71 7.70
CA MET A 197 16.07 8.77 7.11
C MET A 197 15.38 8.31 5.82
N GLU A 198 16.08 7.60 4.94
CA GLU A 198 15.48 7.01 3.73
C GLU A 198 14.39 5.99 4.07
N LYS A 199 14.63 5.13 5.06
CA LYS A 199 13.64 4.16 5.53
C LYS A 199 12.40 4.82 6.10
N ILE A 200 12.56 5.90 6.89
CA ILE A 200 11.44 6.69 7.43
C ILE A 200 10.65 7.35 6.28
N ALA A 201 11.34 7.92 5.30
CA ALA A 201 10.70 8.52 4.12
C ALA A 201 9.89 7.48 3.33
N PHE A 202 10.43 6.28 3.14
CA PHE A 202 9.74 5.17 2.49
C PHE A 202 8.48 4.74 3.26
N LEU A 203 8.57 4.56 4.57
CA LEU A 203 7.41 4.21 5.41
C LEU A 203 6.30 5.27 5.34
N ASN A 204 6.68 6.55 5.33
CA ASN A 204 5.73 7.64 5.16
C ASN A 204 5.03 7.62 3.80
N LEU A 205 5.75 7.28 2.73
CA LEU A 205 5.18 7.11 1.39
C LEU A 205 4.19 5.94 1.34
N MET A 206 4.56 4.79 1.92
CA MET A 206 3.69 3.62 2.02
C MET A 206 2.39 3.93 2.79
N LYS A 207 2.51 4.60 3.94
CA LYS A 207 1.35 5.06 4.73
C LYS A 207 0.43 5.98 3.93
N LYS A 208 0.98 6.94 3.18
CA LYS A 208 0.19 7.82 2.31
C LYS A 208 -0.54 7.03 1.23
N ARG A 209 0.14 6.07 0.59
CA ARG A 209 -0.46 5.20 -0.43
C ARG A 209 -1.62 4.38 0.13
N GLU A 210 -1.45 3.80 1.31
CA GLU A 210 -2.49 3.02 2.00
C GLU A 210 -3.73 3.89 2.31
N ILE A 211 -3.54 5.10 2.84
CA ILE A 211 -4.66 6.02 3.11
C ILE A 211 -5.43 6.34 1.83
N VAL A 212 -4.72 6.61 0.72
CA VAL A 212 -5.36 6.87 -0.57
C VAL A 212 -6.11 5.63 -1.06
N GLN A 213 -5.54 4.44 -0.92
CA GLN A 213 -6.19 3.18 -1.31
C GLN A 213 -7.47 2.94 -0.50
N LEU A 214 -7.42 3.04 0.83
CA LEU A 214 -8.58 2.90 1.71
C LEU A 214 -9.68 3.91 1.38
N SER A 215 -9.31 5.14 1.00
CA SER A 215 -10.28 6.15 0.59
C SER A 215 -10.98 5.80 -0.74
N ARG A 216 -10.27 5.14 -1.67
CA ARG A 216 -10.83 4.67 -2.94
C ARG A 216 -11.74 3.47 -2.73
N GLU A 217 -11.31 2.52 -1.91
CA GLU A 217 -12.11 1.33 -1.56
C GLU A 217 -13.42 1.73 -0.90
N ARG A 218 -13.39 2.67 0.07
CA ARG A 218 -14.61 3.21 0.68
C ARG A 218 -15.55 3.88 -0.31
N LYS A 219 -15.03 4.64 -1.28
CA LYS A 219 -15.86 5.26 -2.33
C LYS A 219 -16.52 4.19 -3.21
N LEU A 220 -15.75 3.19 -3.61
CA LEU A 220 -16.27 2.09 -4.42
C LEU A 220 -17.32 1.27 -3.68
N GLU A 221 -17.15 1.05 -2.38
CA GLU A 221 -18.15 0.37 -1.54
C GLU A 221 -19.47 1.14 -1.48
N VAL A 222 -19.42 2.47 -1.33
CA VAL A 222 -20.62 3.33 -1.35
C VAL A 222 -21.31 3.29 -2.72
N GLU A 223 -20.54 3.40 -3.82
CA GLU A 223 -21.09 3.31 -5.18
C GLU A 223 -21.73 1.93 -5.47
N LEU A 224 -21.10 0.85 -4.97
CA LEU A 224 -21.62 -0.50 -5.12
C LEU A 224 -22.93 -0.68 -4.35
N ASP A 225 -23.03 -0.15 -3.12
CA ASP A 225 -24.23 -0.21 -2.30
C ASP A 225 -25.38 0.60 -2.93
N GLU A 226 -25.09 1.79 -3.45
CA GLU A 226 -26.05 2.60 -4.20
C GLU A 226 -26.58 1.84 -5.42
N ARG A 227 -25.68 1.28 -6.24
CA ARG A 227 -26.09 0.51 -7.43
C ARG A 227 -26.85 -0.76 -7.09
N SER A 228 -26.54 -1.39 -5.96
CA SER A 228 -27.27 -2.54 -5.43
C SER A 228 -28.70 -2.15 -5.03
N ARG A 229 -28.87 -0.98 -4.41
CA ARG A 229 -30.18 -0.42 -4.06
C ARG A 229 -31.01 -0.14 -5.31
N ASP A 230 -30.42 0.50 -6.31
CA ASP A 230 -31.09 0.80 -7.59
C ASP A 230 -31.55 -0.48 -8.30
N LEU A 231 -30.71 -1.53 -8.31
CA LEU A 231 -31.07 -2.82 -8.88
C LEU A 231 -32.22 -3.49 -8.14
N ARG A 232 -32.26 -3.40 -6.80
CA ARG A 232 -33.39 -3.91 -6.01
C ARG A 232 -34.67 -3.16 -6.31
N GLU A 233 -34.60 -1.84 -6.43
CA GLU A 233 -35.75 -1.01 -6.77
C GLU A 233 -36.26 -1.33 -8.19
N ALA A 234 -35.37 -1.38 -9.18
CA ALA A 234 -35.69 -1.78 -10.55
C ALA A 234 -36.33 -3.18 -10.61
N SER A 235 -35.78 -4.14 -9.86
CA SER A 235 -36.34 -5.49 -9.74
C SER A 235 -37.77 -5.46 -9.16
N SER A 236 -38.01 -4.63 -8.14
CA SER A 236 -39.35 -4.46 -7.55
C SER A 236 -40.36 -3.89 -8.56
N TYR A 237 -39.95 -2.92 -9.39
CA TYR A 237 -40.79 -2.38 -10.46
C TYR A 237 -41.12 -3.44 -11.51
N VAL A 238 -40.14 -4.25 -11.93
CA VAL A 238 -40.36 -5.34 -12.88
C VAL A 238 -41.34 -6.37 -12.30
N MET A 239 -41.18 -6.74 -11.03
CA MET A 239 -42.10 -7.68 -10.37
C MET A 239 -43.53 -7.14 -10.27
N SER A 240 -43.68 -5.85 -9.97
CA SER A 240 -44.98 -5.19 -9.94
C SER A 240 -45.63 -5.15 -11.33
N ALA A 241 -44.86 -4.79 -12.35
CA ALA A 241 -45.31 -4.79 -13.75
C ALA A 241 -45.71 -6.19 -14.22
N GLN A 242 -44.93 -7.22 -13.87
CA GLN A 242 -45.26 -8.62 -14.17
C GLN A 242 -46.59 -9.04 -13.52
N LYS A 243 -46.79 -8.71 -12.24
CA LYS A 243 -48.05 -9.00 -11.55
C LYS A 243 -49.24 -8.29 -12.20
N LYS A 244 -49.06 -7.03 -12.62
CA LYS A 244 -50.11 -6.29 -13.34
C LYS A 244 -50.45 -6.95 -14.68
N LEU A 245 -49.45 -7.34 -15.46
CA LEU A 245 -49.67 -8.06 -16.72
C LEU A 245 -50.39 -9.40 -16.48
N GLN A 246 -50.06 -10.12 -15.42
CA GLN A 246 -50.73 -11.36 -15.07
C GLN A 246 -52.23 -11.12 -14.76
N ASN A 247 -52.54 -10.09 -13.96
CA ASN A 247 -53.92 -9.71 -13.67
C ASN A 247 -54.68 -9.29 -14.94
N ASP A 248 -54.05 -8.52 -15.83
CA ASP A 248 -54.65 -8.08 -17.09
C ASP A 248 -54.94 -9.29 -18.03
N ILE A 249 -54.04 -10.28 -18.05
CA ILE A 249 -54.25 -11.54 -18.79
C ILE A 249 -55.46 -12.30 -18.21
N GLU A 250 -55.54 -12.44 -16.89
CA GLU A 250 -56.66 -13.12 -16.23
C GLU A 250 -58.00 -12.43 -16.52
N LEU A 251 -58.06 -11.11 -16.38
CA LEU A 251 -59.24 -10.32 -16.74
C LEU A 251 -59.63 -10.49 -18.21
N SER A 252 -58.64 -10.52 -19.11
CA SER A 252 -58.91 -10.74 -20.54
C SER A 252 -59.50 -12.14 -20.83
N LEU A 253 -59.12 -13.14 -20.04
CA LEU A 253 -59.67 -14.50 -20.14
C LEU A 253 -61.11 -14.53 -19.64
N GLU A 254 -61.40 -13.89 -18.51
CA GLU A 254 -62.77 -13.76 -17.99
C GLU A 254 -63.69 -13.04 -18.99
N LEU A 255 -63.23 -11.92 -19.54
CA LEU A 255 -63.99 -11.15 -20.52
C LEU A 255 -64.29 -11.98 -21.78
N ARG A 256 -63.31 -12.77 -22.25
CA ARG A 256 -63.49 -13.71 -23.37
C ARG A 256 -64.49 -14.82 -23.04
N GLN A 257 -64.45 -15.38 -21.84
CA GLN A 257 -65.42 -16.40 -21.40
C GLN A 257 -66.83 -15.82 -21.29
N SER A 258 -66.97 -14.64 -20.70
CA SER A 258 -68.25 -13.93 -20.60
C SER A 258 -68.83 -13.65 -22.00
N LEU A 259 -68.02 -13.13 -22.92
CA LEU A 259 -68.42 -12.88 -24.31
C LEU A 259 -68.84 -14.17 -25.02
N ARG A 260 -68.09 -15.27 -24.87
CA ARG A 260 -68.50 -16.59 -25.40
C ARG A 260 -69.83 -17.06 -24.84
N SER A 261 -70.06 -16.90 -23.54
CA SER A 261 -71.32 -17.29 -22.91
C SER A 261 -72.50 -16.45 -23.39
N ALA A 262 -72.31 -15.14 -23.58
CA ALA A 262 -73.31 -14.24 -24.14
C ALA A 262 -73.65 -14.61 -25.59
N PHE A 263 -72.65 -14.91 -26.42
CA PHE A 263 -72.88 -15.41 -27.78
C PHE A 263 -73.65 -16.73 -27.80
N HIS A 264 -73.28 -17.69 -26.95
CA HIS A 264 -74.00 -18.96 -26.86
C HIS A 264 -75.45 -18.75 -26.40
N LYS A 265 -75.69 -17.83 -25.44
CA LYS A 265 -77.04 -17.48 -25.00
C LYS A 265 -77.86 -16.88 -26.15
N LEU A 266 -77.31 -15.89 -26.88
CA LEU A 266 -77.96 -15.30 -28.04
C LEU A 266 -78.25 -16.34 -29.12
N GLU A 267 -77.33 -17.27 -29.36
CA GLU A 267 -77.52 -18.37 -30.32
C GLU A 267 -78.64 -19.33 -29.87
N SER A 268 -78.72 -19.65 -28.58
CA SER A 268 -79.80 -20.49 -28.04
C SER A 268 -81.17 -19.79 -28.07
N GLU A 269 -81.23 -18.50 -27.75
CA GLU A 269 -82.46 -17.70 -27.83
C GLU A 269 -82.91 -17.55 -29.28
N ARG A 270 -81.97 -17.34 -30.21
CA ARG A 270 -82.24 -17.33 -31.66
C ARG A 270 -82.89 -18.64 -32.10
N ILE A 271 -82.33 -19.78 -31.73
CA ILE A 271 -82.90 -21.11 -32.06
C ILE A 271 -84.31 -21.24 -31.46
N GLY A 272 -84.49 -20.89 -30.20
CA GLY A 272 -85.80 -20.96 -29.54
C GLY A 272 -86.88 -20.06 -30.19
N ILE A 273 -86.51 -18.86 -30.64
CA ILE A 273 -87.41 -17.97 -31.40
C ILE A 273 -87.78 -18.61 -32.74
N TRP A 274 -86.82 -19.19 -33.46
CA TRP A 274 -87.09 -19.89 -34.72
C TRP A 274 -88.01 -21.10 -34.53
N ASP A 275 -87.79 -21.92 -33.50
CA ASP A 275 -88.65 -23.06 -33.18
C ASP A 275 -90.07 -22.63 -32.79
N SER A 276 -90.19 -21.48 -32.10
CA SER A 276 -91.50 -20.90 -31.79
C SER A 276 -92.21 -20.36 -33.03
N PHE A 277 -91.47 -19.69 -33.91
CA PHE A 277 -92.00 -19.16 -35.17
C PHE A 277 -92.43 -20.30 -36.11
N GLU A 278 -91.60 -21.34 -36.25
CA GLU A 278 -91.93 -22.51 -37.07
C GLU A 278 -93.20 -23.21 -36.56
N ARG A 279 -93.34 -23.35 -35.24
CA ARG A 279 -94.57 -23.88 -34.62
C ARG A 279 -95.79 -23.00 -34.90
N ASP A 280 -95.71 -21.69 -34.68
CA ASP A 280 -96.82 -20.76 -34.97
C ASP A 280 -97.23 -20.81 -36.45
N VAL A 281 -96.27 -20.88 -37.37
CA VAL A 281 -96.55 -21.02 -38.80
C VAL A 281 -97.22 -22.36 -39.12
N LYS A 282 -96.75 -23.47 -38.55
CA LYS A 282 -97.38 -24.78 -38.73
C LYS A 282 -98.80 -24.81 -38.18
N ASP A 283 -99.02 -24.28 -36.98
CA ASP A 283 -100.34 -24.24 -36.33
C ASP A 283 -101.32 -23.41 -37.17
N ARG A 284 -100.89 -22.25 -37.69
CA ARG A 284 -101.71 -21.44 -38.60
C ARG A 284 -102.01 -22.13 -39.92
N LEU A 285 -101.06 -22.90 -40.47
CA LEU A 285 -101.27 -23.68 -41.69
C LEU A 285 -102.28 -24.80 -41.45
N PHE A 286 -102.19 -25.53 -40.33
CA PHE A 286 -103.15 -26.55 -39.96
C PHE A 286 -104.55 -25.98 -39.69
N ASP A 287 -104.67 -24.84 -39.00
CA ASP A 287 -105.95 -24.15 -38.81
C ASP A 287 -106.55 -23.69 -40.15
N ALA A 288 -105.73 -23.15 -41.06
CA ALA A 288 -106.18 -22.78 -42.39
C ALA A 288 -106.64 -24.01 -43.19
N ASP A 289 -105.89 -25.10 -43.17
CA ASP A 289 -106.22 -26.36 -43.84
C ASP A 289 -107.54 -26.96 -43.32
N ALA A 290 -107.70 -27.03 -42.00
CA ALA A 290 -108.96 -27.48 -41.37
C ALA A 290 -110.16 -26.60 -41.76
N ARG A 291 -109.98 -25.27 -41.85
CA ARG A 291 -111.02 -24.37 -42.36
C ARG A 291 -111.33 -24.60 -43.84
N TYR A 292 -110.33 -24.87 -44.67
CA TYR A 292 -110.52 -25.22 -46.07
C TYR A 292 -111.25 -26.56 -46.21
N GLU A 293 -110.89 -27.58 -45.44
CA GLU A 293 -111.61 -28.86 -45.40
C GLU A 293 -113.07 -28.68 -44.97
N ALA A 294 -113.33 -27.86 -43.95
CA ALA A 294 -114.69 -27.54 -43.51
C ALA A 294 -115.50 -26.87 -44.65
N MET A 295 -114.92 -25.88 -45.35
CA MET A 295 -115.56 -25.26 -46.51
C MET A 295 -115.82 -26.25 -47.64
N LEU A 296 -114.88 -27.15 -47.94
CA LEU A 296 -115.05 -28.20 -48.95
C LEU A 296 -116.15 -29.19 -48.56
N PHE A 297 -116.23 -29.55 -47.27
CA PHE A 297 -117.29 -30.42 -46.75
C PHE A 297 -118.67 -29.74 -46.82
N ASP A 298 -118.77 -28.46 -46.48
CA ASP A 298 -119.98 -27.67 -46.64
C ASP A 298 -120.40 -27.57 -48.12
N LEU A 299 -119.46 -27.26 -49.03
CA LEU A 299 -119.69 -27.25 -50.48
C LEU A 299 -120.19 -28.61 -50.97
N LYS A 300 -119.57 -29.71 -50.52
CA LYS A 300 -119.99 -31.07 -50.86
C LYS A 300 -121.42 -31.37 -50.38
N ASN A 301 -121.76 -31.01 -49.14
CA ASN A 301 -123.10 -31.21 -48.59
C ASN A 301 -124.15 -30.37 -49.33
N VAL A 302 -123.83 -29.13 -49.70
CA VAL A 302 -124.70 -28.29 -50.54
C VAL A 302 -124.91 -28.94 -51.90
N TRP A 303 -123.84 -29.45 -52.52
CA TRP A 303 -123.91 -30.14 -53.82
C TRP A 303 -124.73 -31.43 -53.76
N GLU A 304 -124.53 -32.24 -52.72
CA GLU A 304 -125.35 -33.45 -52.49
C GLU A 304 -126.82 -33.09 -52.23
N ALA A 305 -127.10 -32.03 -51.46
CA ALA A 305 -128.46 -31.55 -51.23
C ALA A 305 -129.13 -31.06 -52.54
N GLU A 306 -128.42 -30.35 -53.41
CA GLU A 306 -128.90 -29.97 -54.75
C GLU A 306 -129.14 -31.19 -55.64
N ALA A 307 -128.24 -32.18 -55.62
CA ALA A 307 -128.41 -33.44 -56.35
C ALA A 307 -129.67 -34.20 -55.90
N TRP A 308 -129.97 -34.23 -54.60
CA TRP A 308 -131.21 -34.81 -54.07
C TRP A 308 -132.46 -34.04 -54.51
N ILE A 309 -132.39 -32.71 -54.66
CA ILE A 309 -133.50 -31.88 -55.18
C ILE A 309 -133.76 -32.17 -56.66
N THR A 310 -132.71 -32.41 -57.46
CA THR A 310 -132.87 -32.77 -58.89
C THR A 310 -133.41 -34.19 -59.11
N HIS A 311 -133.23 -35.11 -58.17
CA HIS A 311 -133.67 -36.49 -58.34
C HIS A 311 -135.13 -36.76 -57.92
N TYR A 312 -135.80 -35.80 -57.24
CA TYR A 312 -137.17 -35.97 -56.74
C TYR A 312 -138.25 -35.09 -57.42
N ASN A 313 -137.86 -34.22 -58.35
CA ASN A 313 -138.80 -33.51 -59.24
C ASN A 313 -138.51 -33.88 -60.71
N GLY A 314 -139.13 -34.96 -61.18
CA GLY A 314 -139.07 -35.36 -62.58
C GLY A 314 -139.79 -34.39 -63.53
N PHE A 315 -139.37 -34.36 -64.79
CA PHE A 315 -140.10 -33.97 -66.02
C PHE A 315 -139.07 -33.96 -67.17
N VAL A 316 -139.05 -34.86 -68.16
CA VAL A 316 -139.95 -35.02 -69.32
C VAL A 316 -139.83 -33.88 -70.36
N LEU A 317 -139.15 -34.22 -71.50
CA LEU A 317 -139.24 -33.73 -72.90
C LEU A 317 -138.42 -32.48 -73.34
N PRO A 318 -138.20 -32.27 -74.67
CA PRO A 318 -137.70 -33.20 -75.72
C PRO A 318 -136.67 -32.56 -76.74
N ILE A 319 -135.91 -33.43 -77.45
CA ILE A 319 -135.59 -33.48 -78.92
C ILE A 319 -135.12 -32.18 -79.62
N PRO A 320 -134.06 -32.19 -80.48
CA PRO A 320 -133.71 -33.23 -81.48
C PRO A 320 -132.39 -33.98 -81.32
#